data_AF-A0A929YJC6-F1
#
_entry.id   AF-A0A929YJC6-F1
#
_cell.length_a   1.000
_cell.length_b   1.000
_cell.length_c   1.000
_cell.angle_alpha   90.00
_cell.angle_beta   90.00
_cell.angle_gamma   90.00
#
_symmetry.space_group_name_H-M   'P 1'
#
loop_
_entity.id
_entity.type
_entity.pdbx_description
1 polymer ?
#
loop_
_entity_poly.entity_id
_entity_poly.type
_entity_poly.pdbx_seq_one_letter_code
_entity_poly.pdbx_strand_id
1 'polypeptide(L)' 'ITALNNGMIKFPGVELFACRDHQVVETTANRIMEILPDGSLIDKRTTYDEYLASDEDARKRTVYQMDESEEDN' A
#
# COMPACT_ATOMS: atom_id res chain seq x y z
N ILE A 1 8.28 -14.90 1.79
CA ILE A 1 7.47 -13.97 0.97
C ILE A 1 7.33 -14.44 -0.49
N THR A 2 8.38 -14.96 -1.15
CA THR A 2 8.40 -15.33 -2.59
C THR A 2 7.26 -16.24 -3.08
N ALA A 3 6.86 -17.26 -2.32
CA ALA A 3 5.78 -18.17 -2.73
C ALA A 3 4.41 -17.49 -2.75
N LEU A 4 4.18 -16.54 -1.82
CA LEU A 4 2.93 -15.78 -1.71
C LEU A 4 2.80 -14.81 -2.89
N ASN A 5 3.81 -13.97 -3.13
CA ASN A 5 3.77 -12.96 -4.20
C ASN A 5 3.62 -13.62 -5.58
N ASN A 6 4.32 -14.74 -5.83
CA ASN A 6 4.16 -15.49 -7.07
C ASN A 6 2.75 -16.08 -7.24
N GLY A 7 2.09 -16.44 -6.14
CA GLY A 7 0.70 -16.90 -6.14
C GLY A 7 -0.27 -15.76 -6.48
N MET A 8 -0.11 -14.60 -5.84
CA MET A 8 -0.91 -13.39 -6.08
C MET A 8 -0.79 -12.92 -7.53
N ILE A 9 0.42 -12.84 -8.08
CA ILE A 9 0.67 -12.42 -9.48
C ILE A 9 0.02 -13.37 -10.49
N LYS A 10 -0.02 -14.68 -10.21
CA LYS A 10 -0.58 -15.68 -11.14
C LYS A 10 -2.08 -15.84 -11.01
N PHE A 11 -2.71 -15.23 -9.99
CA PHE A 11 -4.14 -15.31 -9.81
C PHE A 11 -4.86 -14.54 -10.92
N PRO A 12 -5.74 -15.18 -11.72
CA PRO A 12 -6.38 -14.53 -12.86
C PRO A 12 -7.56 -13.61 -12.47
N GLY A 13 -7.94 -13.59 -11.20
CA GLY A 13 -9.05 -12.79 -10.70
C GLY A 13 -8.61 -11.42 -10.18
N VAL A 14 -9.55 -10.71 -9.55
CA VAL A 14 -9.27 -9.46 -8.85
C VAL A 14 -8.89 -9.78 -7.41
N GLU A 15 -7.76 -9.25 -6.97
CA GLU A 15 -7.35 -9.28 -5.58
C GLU A 15 -7.52 -7.89 -4.96
N LEU A 16 -8.20 -7.82 -3.82
CA LEU A 16 -8.32 -6.61 -3.01
C LEU A 16 -7.79 -6.93 -1.62
N PHE A 17 -6.72 -6.25 -1.24
CA PHE A 17 -6.08 -6.45 0.04
C PHE A 17 -5.65 -5.11 0.63
N ALA A 18 -5.56 -5.06 1.95
CA ALA A 18 -4.91 -3.98 2.69
C ALA A 18 -3.68 -4.59 3.35
N CYS A 19 -2.50 -4.01 3.12
CA CYS A 19 -1.25 -4.50 3.68
C CYS A 19 -0.36 -3.33 4.08
N ARG A 20 0.38 -3.50 5.18
CA ARG A 20 1.41 -2.56 5.65
C ARG A 20 2.82 -2.95 5.20
N ASP A 21 3.00 -4.17 4.70
CA ASP A 21 4.28 -4.66 4.21
C ASP A 21 4.59 -4.03 2.86
N HIS A 22 5.61 -3.18 2.84
CA HIS A 22 6.06 -2.48 1.63
C HIS A 22 6.36 -3.44 0.48
N GLN A 23 7.08 -4.54 0.71
CA GLN A 23 7.46 -5.47 -0.36
C GLN A 23 6.25 -6.19 -0.96
N VAL A 24 5.26 -6.54 -0.14
CA VAL A 24 4.04 -7.17 -0.65
C VAL A 24 3.26 -6.17 -1.51
N VAL A 25 3.02 -4.95 -1.00
CA VAL A 25 2.26 -3.93 -1.74
C VAL A 25 2.99 -3.57 -3.04
N GLU A 26 4.28 -3.30 -3.00
CA GLU A 26 5.05 -2.89 -4.18
C GLU A 26 5.10 -3.99 -5.26
N THR A 27 5.25 -5.26 -4.88
CA THR A 27 5.42 -6.33 -5.89
C THR A 27 4.12 -6.94 -6.40
N THR A 28 2.99 -6.72 -5.73
CA THR A 28 1.72 -7.37 -6.08
C THR A 28 0.60 -6.39 -6.40
N ALA A 29 0.59 -5.18 -5.82
CA ALA A 29 -0.43 -4.19 -6.13
C ALA A 29 -0.11 -3.45 -7.43
N ASN A 30 -1.13 -3.18 -8.23
CA ASN A 30 -1.06 -2.36 -9.44
C ASN A 30 -1.98 -1.12 -9.37
N ARG A 31 -2.65 -0.94 -8.23
CA ARG A 31 -3.60 0.13 -7.95
C ARG A 31 -3.60 0.43 -6.47
N ILE A 32 -3.39 1.69 -6.11
CA ILE A 32 -3.46 2.18 -4.74
C ILE A 32 -4.81 2.88 -4.56
N MET A 33 -5.56 2.42 -3.56
CA MET A 33 -6.80 3.02 -3.11
C MET A 33 -6.60 3.48 -1.66
N GLU A 34 -6.47 4.78 -1.45
CA GLU A 34 -6.32 5.38 -0.11
C GLU A 34 -7.63 6.04 0.31
N ILE A 35 -8.17 5.61 1.45
CA ILE A 35 -9.31 6.26 2.10
C ILE A 35 -8.74 7.29 3.07
N LEU A 36 -8.97 8.56 2.79
CA LEU A 36 -8.49 9.66 3.61
C LEU A 36 -9.37 9.86 4.86
N PRO A 37 -8.85 10.50 5.93
CA PRO A 37 -9.60 10.74 7.17
C PRO A 37 -10.87 11.59 6.99
N ASP A 38 -10.93 12.40 5.93
CA ASP A 38 -12.10 13.20 5.56
C ASP A 38 -13.19 12.39 4.81
N GLY A 39 -12.94 11.10 4.58
CA GLY A 39 -13.82 10.19 3.85
C GLY A 39 -13.66 10.25 2.33
N SER A 40 -12.73 11.05 1.81
CA SER A 40 -12.43 11.05 0.38
C SER A 40 -11.59 9.83 -0.03
N LEU A 41 -11.71 9.42 -1.30
CA LEU A 41 -11.01 8.27 -1.85
C LEU A 41 -10.01 8.74 -2.91
N ILE A 42 -8.73 8.46 -2.68
CA ILE A 42 -7.69 8.54 -3.71
C ILE A 42 -7.63 7.19 -4.40
N ASP A 43 -7.68 7.21 -5.72
CA ASP A 43 -7.67 6.01 -6.55
C ASP A 43 -6.70 6.22 -7.71
N LYS A 44 -5.55 5.54 -7.67
CA LYS A 44 -4.49 5.65 -8.67
C LYS A 44 -4.01 4.26 -9.11
N ARG A 45 -3.91 4.05 -10.43
CA ARG A 45 -3.20 2.90 -11.01
C ARG A 45 -1.72 3.23 -11.10
N THR A 46 -0.95 2.79 -10.12
CA THR A 46 0.45 3.15 -9.90
C THR A 46 1.11 2.07 -9.06
N THR A 47 2.44 2.01 -9.03
CA THR A 47 3.15 1.21 -8.01
C THR A 47 3.15 1.95 -6.67
N TYR A 48 3.54 1.24 -5.59
CA TYR A 48 3.53 1.82 -4.25
C TYR A 48 4.62 2.88 -4.09
N ASP A 49 5.80 2.63 -4.61
CA ASP A 49 6.91 3.60 -4.58
C ASP A 49 6.59 4.87 -5.36
N GLU A 50 6.01 4.74 -6.56
CA GLU A 50 5.56 5.88 -7.36
C GLU A 50 4.47 6.68 -6.65
N TYR A 51 3.54 5.99 -5.97
CA TYR A 51 2.50 6.64 -5.16
C TYR A 51 3.10 7.51 -4.06
N LEU A 52 4.01 6.94 -3.26
CA LEU A 52 4.69 7.62 -2.16
C LEU A 52 5.59 8.77 -2.63
N ALA A 53 6.16 8.67 -3.84
CA ALA A 53 6.95 9.75 -4.44
C ALA A 53 6.08 10.88 -4.99
N SER A 54 4.87 10.58 -5.45
CA SER A 54 3.95 11.56 -6.05
C SER A 54 3.22 12.42 -5.02
N ASP A 55 3.17 12.00 -3.76
CA ASP A 55 2.33 12.59 -2.73
C ASP A 55 3.08 12.64 -1.39
N GLU A 56 3.61 13.82 -1.04
CA GLU A 56 4.31 14.04 0.23
C GLU A 56 3.44 13.70 1.44
N ASP A 57 2.13 13.93 1.34
CA ASP A 57 1.22 13.74 2.46
C ASP A 57 0.87 12.26 2.64
N ALA A 58 0.78 11.49 1.54
CA ALA A 58 0.69 10.02 1.62
C ALA A 58 1.93 9.43 2.31
N ARG A 59 3.11 9.93 1.97
CA ARG A 59 4.37 9.50 2.60
C ARG A 59 4.41 9.82 4.09
N LYS A 60 3.98 11.03 4.47
CA LYS A 60 3.88 11.44 5.88
C LYS A 60 2.89 10.56 6.65
N ARG A 61 1.71 10.24 6.10
CA ARG A 61 0.69 9.40 6.76
C ARG A 61 1.16 7.97 6.98
N THR A 62 1.82 7.36 6.00
CA THR A 62 2.36 6.00 6.15
C THR A 62 3.49 5.95 7.17
N VAL A 63 4.41 6.92 7.15
CA VAL A 63 5.55 6.96 8.08
C VAL A 63 5.11 7.28 9.51
N TYR A 64 4.15 8.20 9.72
CA TYR A 64 3.62 8.52 11.05
C TYR A 64 2.95 7.31 11.71
N GLN A 65 2.22 6.50 10.95
CA GLN A 65 1.62 5.27 11.49
C GLN A 65 2.64 4.19 11.85
N MET A 66 3.83 4.20 11.26
CA MET A 66 4.90 3.27 11.63
C MET A 66 5.53 3.69 12.96
N ASP A 67 5.86 4.98 13.13
CA ASP A 67 6.44 5.52 14.37
C ASP A 67 5.51 5.31 15.59
N GLU A 68 4.21 5.63 15.47
CA GLU A 68 3.25 5.42 16.57
C GLU A 68 3.11 3.93 16.94
N SER A 69 3.26 3.01 15.98
CA SER A 69 3.20 1.58 16.27
C SER A 69 4.47 1.00 16.89
N GLU A 70 5.60 1.70 16.79
CA GLU A 70 6.86 1.33 17.45
C GLU A 70 6.96 1.92 18.86
N GLU A 71 6.32 3.06 19.14
CA GLU A 71 6.28 3.66 20.49
C GLU A 71 5.33 2.93 21.47
N ASP A 72 4.35 2.19 20.97
CA ASP A 72 3.34 1.47 21.78
C ASP A 72 3.74 0.00 22.15
N ASN A 73 5.01 -0.40 21.98
CA ASN A 73 5.50 -1.75 22.32
C ASN A 73 6.66 -1.76 23.33
#